data_AF-A0A2D7L587-F1
#
_entry.id   AF-A0A2D7L587-F1
#
_cell.length_a   1.000
_cell.length_b   1.000
_cell.length_c   1.000
_cell.angle_alpha   90.00
_cell.angle_beta   90.00
_cell.angle_gamma   90.00
#
_symmetry.space_group_name_H-M   'P 1'
#
loop_
_entity.id
_entity.type
_entity.pdbx_description
1 polymer ?
#
loop_
_entity_poly.entity_id
_entity_poly.type
_entity_poly.pdbx_seq_one_letter_code
_entity_poly.pdbx_strand_id
1 'polypeptide(L)'
;MSETSDSDILMNGEEWFAKNWRLLLNSALMILVGVAGYNWWINSGAESASAAEEELHSAISSNTTNLLQMALELNGVHVKHPKNKVGERALILSANIALQEGEYETAKKRFESYLSEYETDGNWLTEAKIGQAICKEAEGDVKSAINVYQSLTNSISSSISGRSIALLESAKVDLDPLPSRPEPVKEEPEKPNTSKGIELETNIPSPLDPEALDNK
;
A
#
# COMPACT_ATOMS: atom_id res chain seq x y z
N MET A 1 -34.29 -52.36 -33.52
CA MET A 1 -34.14 -51.98 -32.10
C MET A 1 -32.90 -52.70 -31.62
N SER A 2 -31.81 -51.97 -31.41
CA SER A 2 -30.54 -52.52 -30.92
C SER A 2 -30.40 -52.01 -29.49
N GLU A 3 -30.80 -52.85 -28.55
CA GLU A 3 -30.60 -52.61 -27.13
C GLU A 3 -29.11 -52.78 -26.84
N THR A 4 -28.39 -51.66 -26.79
CA THR A 4 -27.00 -51.64 -26.30
C THR A 4 -27.06 -51.83 -24.80
N SER A 5 -26.79 -53.06 -24.39
CA SER A 5 -26.99 -53.54 -23.04
C SER A 5 -25.99 -52.91 -22.06
N ASP A 6 -26.51 -52.39 -20.95
CA ASP A 6 -25.73 -51.97 -19.77
C ASP A 6 -24.87 -53.12 -19.17
N SER A 7 -25.06 -54.36 -19.65
CA SER A 7 -24.36 -55.57 -19.21
C SER A 7 -22.99 -55.82 -19.89
N ASP A 8 -22.71 -55.26 -21.07
CA ASP A 8 -21.43 -55.53 -21.77
C ASP A 8 -20.22 -54.83 -21.11
N ILE A 9 -20.45 -53.69 -20.46
CA ILE A 9 -19.38 -52.96 -19.76
C ILE A 9 -18.94 -53.67 -18.47
N LEU A 10 -19.82 -54.49 -17.89
CA LEU A 10 -19.57 -55.24 -16.66
C LEU A 10 -19.09 -56.68 -16.92
N MET A 11 -19.48 -57.34 -18.02
CA MET A 11 -19.03 -58.70 -18.33
C MET A 11 -17.63 -58.78 -18.92
N ASN A 12 -17.17 -57.77 -19.67
CA ASN A 12 -15.83 -57.76 -20.30
C ASN A 12 -14.89 -56.70 -19.72
N GLY A 13 -15.23 -56.14 -18.55
CA GLY A 13 -14.46 -55.09 -17.90
C GLY A 13 -13.03 -55.51 -17.55
N GLU A 14 -12.81 -56.78 -17.17
CA GLU A 14 -11.48 -57.31 -16.83
C GLU A 14 -10.55 -57.35 -18.05
N GLU A 15 -11.03 -57.81 -19.21
CA GLU A 15 -10.24 -57.86 -20.45
C GLU A 15 -9.96 -56.46 -21.00
N TRP A 16 -10.95 -55.57 -20.93
CA TRP A 16 -10.77 -54.18 -21.31
C TRP A 16 -9.79 -53.46 -20.39
N PHE A 17 -9.84 -53.70 -19.07
CA PHE A 17 -8.90 -53.13 -18.11
C PHE A 17 -7.48 -53.68 -18.33
N ALA A 18 -7.31 -54.97 -18.54
CA ALA A 18 -6.01 -55.57 -18.84
C ALA A 18 -5.37 -54.98 -20.11
N LYS A 19 -6.19 -54.69 -21.13
CA LYS A 19 -5.75 -54.07 -22.39
C LYS A 19 -5.44 -52.58 -22.24
N ASN A 20 -6.17 -51.85 -21.41
CA ASN A 20 -6.10 -50.38 -21.30
C ASN A 20 -5.46 -49.87 -20.00
N TRP A 21 -4.95 -50.75 -19.13
CA TRP A 21 -4.33 -50.43 -17.84
C TRP A 21 -3.27 -49.33 -17.92
N ARG A 22 -2.41 -49.35 -18.95
CA ARG A 22 -1.39 -48.31 -19.16
C ARG A 22 -1.99 -46.94 -19.46
N LEU A 23 -3.10 -46.89 -20.19
CA LEU A 23 -3.83 -45.65 -20.48
C LEU A 23 -4.45 -45.09 -19.20
N LEU A 24 -5.02 -45.96 -18.36
CA LEU A 24 -5.60 -45.58 -17.07
C LEU A 24 -4.54 -45.04 -16.11
N LEU A 25 -3.37 -45.69 -16.04
CA LEU A 25 -2.23 -45.19 -15.25
C LEU A 25 -1.76 -43.81 -15.72
N ASN A 26 -1.58 -43.63 -17.03
CA ASN A 26 -1.14 -42.36 -17.58
C ASN A 26 -2.19 -41.25 -17.36
N SER A 27 -3.47 -41.58 -17.47
CA SER A 27 -4.58 -40.66 -17.19
C SER A 27 -4.62 -40.26 -15.71
N ALA A 28 -4.52 -41.22 -14.79
CA ALA A 28 -4.46 -40.96 -13.36
C ALA A 28 -3.24 -40.10 -12.99
N LEU A 29 -2.08 -40.36 -13.61
CA LEU A 29 -0.87 -39.57 -13.40
C LEU A 29 -1.05 -38.11 -13.87
N MET A 30 -1.67 -37.89 -15.03
CA MET A 30 -1.95 -36.53 -15.53
C MET A 30 -2.90 -35.77 -14.61
N ILE A 31 -3.90 -36.44 -14.04
CA ILE A 31 -4.79 -35.82 -13.04
C ILE A 31 -4.02 -35.43 -11.79
N LEU A 32 -3.16 -36.31 -11.26
CA LEU A 32 -2.36 -36.02 -10.08
C LEU A 32 -1.39 -34.85 -10.30
N VAL A 33 -0.71 -34.81 -11.45
CA VAL A 33 0.18 -33.70 -11.82
C VAL A 33 -0.61 -32.40 -12.00
N GLY A 34 -1.80 -32.47 -12.63
CA GLY A 34 -2.68 -31.32 -12.80
C GLY A 34 -3.14 -30.74 -11.46
N VAL A 35 -3.57 -31.59 -10.52
CA VAL A 35 -3.98 -31.18 -9.17
C VAL A 35 -2.80 -30.62 -8.38
N ALA A 36 -1.64 -31.26 -8.42
CA ALA A 36 -0.44 -30.78 -7.74
C ALA A 36 0.04 -29.43 -8.31
N GLY A 37 0.04 -29.26 -9.64
CA GLY A 37 0.39 -28.01 -10.30
C GLY A 37 -0.60 -26.89 -10.00
N TYR A 38 -1.90 -27.20 -9.98
CA TYR A 38 -2.94 -26.23 -9.61
C TYR A 38 -2.84 -25.81 -8.13
N ASN A 39 -2.61 -26.78 -7.23
CA ASN A 39 -2.44 -26.51 -5.81
C ASN A 39 -1.16 -25.72 -5.54
N TRP A 40 -0.05 -26.05 -6.21
CA TRP A 40 1.19 -25.26 -6.16
C TRP A 40 0.92 -23.83 -6.62
N TRP A 41 0.31 -23.63 -7.79
CA TRP A 41 0.01 -22.30 -8.31
C TRP A 41 -0.74 -21.44 -7.28
N ILE A 42 -1.76 -22.00 -6.62
CA ILE A 42 -2.54 -21.29 -5.61
C ILE A 42 -1.72 -21.07 -4.32
N ASN A 43 -0.96 -22.07 -3.88
CA ASN A 43 -0.20 -22.02 -2.63
C ASN A 43 1.04 -21.12 -2.71
N SER A 44 1.64 -20.94 -3.89
CA SER A 44 2.69 -19.94 -4.15
C SER A 44 2.22 -18.51 -3.88
N GLY A 45 0.91 -18.25 -3.89
CA GLY A 45 0.34 -16.96 -3.51
C GLY A 45 0.57 -16.61 -2.03
N ALA A 46 0.56 -17.60 -1.14
CA ALA A 46 0.73 -17.36 0.30
C ALA A 46 2.20 -17.06 0.66
N GLU A 47 3.13 -17.80 0.05
CA GLU A 47 4.57 -17.57 0.25
C GLU A 47 4.98 -16.21 -0.33
N SER A 48 4.46 -15.83 -1.50
CA SER A 48 4.68 -14.50 -2.09
C SER A 48 4.02 -13.36 -1.29
N ALA A 49 2.87 -13.59 -0.64
CA ALA A 49 2.25 -12.59 0.23
C ALA A 49 3.07 -12.32 1.50
N SER A 50 3.61 -13.35 2.14
CA SER A 50 4.47 -13.17 3.33
C SER A 50 5.77 -12.43 2.99
N ALA A 51 6.41 -12.80 1.88
CA ALA A 51 7.61 -12.09 1.40
C ALA A 51 7.30 -10.64 1.04
N ALA A 52 6.16 -10.38 0.39
CA ALA A 52 5.73 -9.03 0.05
C ALA A 52 5.48 -8.17 1.31
N GLU A 53 4.88 -8.74 2.37
CA GLU A 53 4.68 -8.01 3.63
C GLU A 53 6.01 -7.67 4.30
N GLU A 54 6.98 -8.58 4.29
CA GLU A 54 8.33 -8.29 4.80
C GLU A 54 8.97 -7.11 4.05
N GLU A 55 8.88 -7.10 2.71
CA GLU A 55 9.40 -6.00 1.90
C GLU A 55 8.63 -4.70 2.13
N LEU A 56 7.30 -4.75 2.28
CA LEU A 56 6.48 -3.59 2.62
C LEU A 56 6.91 -3.00 3.97
N HIS A 57 7.06 -3.84 4.99
CA HIS A 57 7.52 -3.43 6.30
C HIS A 57 8.94 -2.87 6.27
N SER A 58 9.83 -3.48 5.49
CA SER A 58 11.19 -2.98 5.28
C SER A 58 11.16 -1.57 4.68
N ALA A 59 10.41 -1.35 3.60
CA ALA A 59 10.29 -0.06 2.93
C ALA A 59 9.76 1.06 3.85
N ILE A 60 8.83 0.74 4.75
CA ILE A 60 8.26 1.70 5.71
C ILE A 60 9.25 1.98 6.86
N SER A 61 9.91 0.94 7.37
CA SER A 61 10.79 1.06 8.55
C SER A 61 12.17 1.65 8.23
N SER A 62 12.68 1.45 7.02
CA SER A 62 13.98 1.95 6.57
C SER A 62 14.01 3.47 6.41
N ASN A 63 12.86 4.08 6.06
CA ASN A 63 12.81 5.47 5.58
C ASN A 63 11.84 6.37 6.36
N THR A 64 11.79 6.21 7.67
CA THR A 64 10.86 6.99 8.53
C THR A 64 11.04 8.51 8.45
N THR A 65 12.24 8.98 8.08
CA THR A 65 12.57 10.42 7.96
C THR A 65 12.62 10.93 6.53
N ASN A 66 12.67 10.04 5.53
CA ASN A 66 12.70 10.41 4.11
C ASN A 66 11.48 9.83 3.38
N LEU A 67 10.41 10.62 3.35
CA LEU A 67 9.13 10.21 2.79
C LEU A 67 9.19 9.98 1.27
N LEU A 68 9.99 10.75 0.53
CA LEU A 68 10.17 10.52 -0.91
C LEU A 68 10.89 9.19 -1.20
N GLN A 69 11.92 8.87 -0.42
CA GLN A 69 12.61 7.58 -0.53
C GLN A 69 11.69 6.43 -0.12
N MET A 70 10.89 6.60 0.95
CA MET A 70 9.87 5.62 1.34
C MET A 70 8.88 5.38 0.20
N ALA A 71 8.37 6.44 -0.44
CA ALA A 71 7.45 6.34 -1.55
C ALA A 71 8.08 5.58 -2.74
N LEU A 72 9.36 5.82 -3.04
CA LEU A 72 10.08 5.10 -4.07
C LEU A 72 10.18 3.60 -3.76
N GLU A 73 10.57 3.24 -2.53
CA GLU A 73 10.72 1.85 -2.12
C GLU A 73 9.39 1.10 -2.09
N LEU A 74 8.32 1.74 -1.61
CA LEU A 74 6.96 1.21 -1.67
C LEU A 74 6.51 0.94 -3.11
N ASN A 75 6.83 1.84 -4.05
CA ASN A 75 6.57 1.57 -5.47
C ASN A 75 7.37 0.36 -5.96
N GLY A 76 8.60 0.18 -5.48
CA GLY A 76 9.42 -1.01 -5.74
C GLY A 76 8.76 -2.30 -5.26
N VAL A 77 8.12 -2.29 -4.08
CA VAL A 77 7.34 -3.43 -3.56
C VAL A 77 6.18 -3.77 -4.50
N HIS A 78 5.44 -2.75 -4.97
CA HIS A 78 4.38 -2.96 -5.96
C HIS A 78 4.92 -3.58 -7.26
N VAL A 79 6.02 -3.06 -7.82
CA VAL A 79 6.61 -3.58 -9.06
C VAL A 79 7.03 -5.05 -8.95
N LYS A 80 7.51 -5.48 -7.77
CA LYS A 80 7.86 -6.88 -7.52
C LYS A 80 6.64 -7.77 -7.29
N HIS A 81 5.58 -7.21 -6.69
CA HIS A 81 4.40 -7.94 -6.23
C HIS A 81 3.07 -7.39 -6.80
N PRO A 82 2.94 -7.13 -8.12
CA PRO A 82 1.85 -6.29 -8.66
C PRO A 82 0.46 -6.94 -8.57
N LYS A 83 0.38 -8.26 -8.44
CA LYS A 83 -0.89 -9.01 -8.48
C LYS A 83 -1.41 -9.43 -7.10
N ASN A 84 -0.70 -9.10 -6.02
CA ASN A 84 -1.15 -9.43 -4.67
C ASN A 84 -1.62 -8.16 -3.93
N LYS A 85 -2.38 -8.36 -2.85
CA LYS A 85 -2.96 -7.26 -2.05
C LYS A 85 -1.92 -6.37 -1.39
N VAL A 86 -0.70 -6.88 -1.18
CA VAL A 86 0.40 -6.13 -0.58
C VAL A 86 0.97 -5.13 -1.60
N GLY A 87 1.24 -5.56 -2.83
CA GLY A 87 1.69 -4.67 -3.90
C GLY A 87 0.63 -3.64 -4.27
N GLU A 88 -0.65 -4.03 -4.27
CA GLU A 88 -1.77 -3.10 -4.42
C GLU A 88 -1.72 -1.98 -3.34
N ARG A 89 -1.57 -2.36 -2.07
CA ARG A 89 -1.47 -1.42 -0.94
C ARG A 89 -0.20 -0.55 -1.05
N ALA A 90 0.92 -1.14 -1.47
CA ALA A 90 2.19 -0.44 -1.60
C ALA A 90 2.11 0.67 -2.65
N LEU A 91 1.45 0.43 -3.79
CA LEU A 91 1.24 1.43 -4.83
C LEU A 91 0.45 2.64 -4.31
N ILE A 92 -0.64 2.40 -3.59
CA ILE A 92 -1.47 3.49 -3.05
C ILE A 92 -0.75 4.28 -1.97
N LEU A 93 -0.03 3.60 -1.08
CA LEU A 93 0.75 4.27 -0.06
C LEU A 93 1.86 5.14 -0.69
N SER A 94 2.52 4.60 -1.71
CA SER A 94 3.52 5.34 -2.50
C SER A 94 2.93 6.58 -3.19
N ALA A 95 1.73 6.48 -3.76
CA ALA A 95 1.03 7.61 -4.38
C ALA A 95 0.63 8.67 -3.36
N ASN A 96 0.08 8.26 -2.22
CA ASN A 96 -0.32 9.16 -1.14
C ASN A 96 0.87 9.91 -0.53
N ILE A 97 2.01 9.25 -0.34
CA ILE A 97 3.20 9.93 0.17
C ILE A 97 3.74 10.93 -0.85
N ALA A 98 3.80 10.58 -2.14
CA ALA A 98 4.17 11.54 -3.17
C ALA A 98 3.24 12.77 -3.18
N LEU A 99 1.93 12.54 -3.03
CA LEU A 99 0.94 13.62 -2.91
C LEU A 99 1.22 14.52 -1.69
N GLN A 100 1.51 13.92 -0.54
CA GLN A 100 1.83 14.65 0.70
C GLN A 100 3.12 15.47 0.58
N GLU A 101 4.12 14.96 -0.14
CA GLU A 101 5.36 15.67 -0.42
C GLU A 101 5.23 16.75 -1.51
N GLY A 102 4.05 16.88 -2.14
CA GLY A 102 3.81 17.85 -3.22
C GLY A 102 4.32 17.41 -4.59
N GLU A 103 4.71 16.14 -4.73
CA GLU A 103 5.11 15.51 -5.99
C GLU A 103 3.87 15.14 -6.83
N TYR A 104 3.07 16.14 -7.21
CA TYR A 104 1.76 15.95 -7.84
C TYR A 104 1.82 15.13 -9.12
N GLU A 105 2.81 15.38 -9.98
CA GLU A 105 3.00 14.64 -11.24
C GLU A 105 3.31 13.15 -10.99
N THR A 106 4.14 12.85 -9.99
CA THR A 106 4.48 11.48 -9.60
C THR A 106 3.28 10.78 -8.96
N ALA A 107 2.58 11.47 -8.05
CA ALA A 107 1.39 10.97 -7.40
C ALA A 107 0.29 10.64 -8.41
N LYS A 108 0.00 11.56 -9.34
CA LYS A 108 -0.98 11.38 -10.40
C LYS A 108 -0.71 10.14 -11.24
N LYS A 109 0.53 9.95 -11.70
CA LYS A 109 0.92 8.75 -12.47
C LYS A 109 0.67 7.46 -11.71
N ARG A 110 0.98 7.43 -10.41
CA ARG A 110 0.76 6.25 -9.56
C ARG A 110 -0.72 5.99 -9.31
N PHE A 111 -1.53 7.03 -9.09
CA PHE A 111 -2.99 6.88 -9.00
C PHE A 111 -3.61 6.41 -10.31
N GLU A 112 -3.12 6.90 -11.46
CA GLU A 112 -3.58 6.47 -12.78
C GLU A 112 -3.21 5.01 -13.08
N SER A 113 -1.98 4.59 -12.76
CA SER A 113 -1.57 3.17 -12.82
C SER A 113 -2.46 2.32 -11.93
N TYR A 114 -2.73 2.74 -10.68
CA TYR A 114 -3.64 2.01 -9.81
C TYR A 114 -5.04 1.87 -10.41
N LEU A 115 -5.59 2.98 -10.91
CA LEU A 115 -6.94 2.98 -11.49
C LEU A 115 -7.03 2.12 -12.76
N SER A 116 -5.93 2.00 -13.52
CA SER A 116 -5.85 1.13 -14.70
C SER A 116 -5.63 -0.34 -14.35
N GLU A 117 -4.88 -0.65 -13.29
CA GLU A 117 -4.50 -2.01 -12.94
C GLU A 117 -5.57 -2.71 -12.09
N TYR A 118 -6.32 -1.95 -11.28
CA TYR A 118 -7.29 -2.48 -10.31
C TYR A 118 -8.72 -1.98 -10.55
N GLU A 119 -9.10 -1.72 -11.81
CA GLU A 119 -10.32 -1.02 -12.26
C GLU A 119 -11.64 -1.42 -11.54
N THR A 120 -11.80 -2.70 -11.16
CA THR A 120 -13.08 -3.23 -10.67
C THR A 120 -13.02 -3.87 -9.29
N ASP A 121 -11.86 -4.33 -8.85
CA ASP A 121 -11.64 -5.14 -7.66
C ASP A 121 -10.60 -4.54 -6.69
N GLY A 122 -10.11 -3.34 -7.00
CA GLY A 122 -9.22 -2.57 -6.15
C GLY A 122 -9.91 -2.11 -4.87
N ASN A 123 -9.28 -2.40 -3.73
CA ASN A 123 -9.74 -2.01 -2.40
C ASN A 123 -9.65 -0.49 -2.16
N TRP A 124 -8.86 0.21 -2.97
CA TRP A 124 -8.52 1.63 -2.82
C TRP A 124 -8.95 2.48 -4.02
N LEU A 125 -9.86 1.98 -4.88
CA LEU A 125 -10.34 2.69 -6.06
C LEU A 125 -10.85 4.11 -5.75
N THR A 126 -11.62 4.27 -4.67
CA THR A 126 -12.13 5.58 -4.25
C THR A 126 -11.01 6.50 -3.78
N GLU A 127 -10.02 5.97 -3.04
CA GLU A 127 -8.86 6.75 -2.59
C GLU A 127 -8.05 7.23 -3.79
N ALA A 128 -7.80 6.34 -4.75
CA ALA A 128 -7.07 6.68 -5.98
C ALA A 128 -7.77 7.75 -6.81
N LYS A 129 -9.11 7.69 -6.92
CA LYS A 129 -9.91 8.73 -7.59
C LYS A 129 -9.79 10.08 -6.89
N ILE A 130 -9.88 10.10 -5.56
CA ILE A 130 -9.71 11.33 -4.78
C ILE A 130 -8.28 11.88 -4.95
N GLY A 131 -7.26 11.02 -4.83
CA GLY A 131 -5.86 11.41 -5.01
C GLY A 131 -5.57 11.98 -6.39
N GLN A 132 -6.06 11.34 -7.46
CA GLN A 132 -5.94 11.86 -8.83
C GLN A 132 -6.65 13.22 -8.98
N ALA A 133 -7.83 13.39 -8.37
CA ALA A 133 -8.55 14.66 -8.39
C ALA A 133 -7.76 15.77 -7.69
N ILE A 134 -7.13 15.50 -6.55
CA ILE A 134 -6.28 16.47 -5.84
C ILE A 134 -5.09 16.88 -6.72
N CYS A 135 -4.46 15.92 -7.41
CA CYS A 135 -3.36 16.24 -8.32
C CYS A 135 -3.83 17.13 -9.49
N LYS A 136 -4.99 16.82 -10.09
CA LYS A 136 -5.59 17.64 -11.16
C LYS A 136 -5.93 19.05 -10.68
N GLU A 137 -6.43 19.20 -9.46
CA GLU A 137 -6.68 20.50 -8.85
C GLU A 137 -5.38 21.31 -8.71
N ALA A 138 -4.32 20.70 -8.18
CA ALA A 138 -3.00 21.33 -8.05
C ALA A 138 -2.38 21.73 -9.40
N GLU A 139 -2.69 20.99 -10.47
CA GLU A 139 -2.28 21.27 -11.86
C GLU A 139 -3.19 22.30 -12.57
N GLY A 140 -4.24 22.79 -11.90
CA GLY A 140 -5.16 23.80 -12.42
C GLY A 140 -6.42 23.26 -13.13
N ASP A 141 -6.57 21.94 -13.24
CA ASP A 141 -7.81 21.30 -13.71
C ASP A 141 -8.82 21.11 -12.56
N VAL A 142 -9.20 22.24 -11.96
CA VAL A 142 -10.14 22.33 -10.83
C VAL A 142 -11.52 21.79 -11.22
N LYS A 143 -11.94 21.95 -12.49
CA LYS A 143 -13.25 21.46 -12.96
C LYS A 143 -13.36 19.95 -12.88
N SER A 144 -12.34 19.23 -13.35
CA SER A 144 -12.31 17.78 -13.25
C SER A 144 -12.30 17.31 -11.79
N ALA A 145 -11.53 17.99 -10.93
CA ALA A 145 -11.48 17.68 -9.50
C ALA A 145 -12.85 17.83 -8.82
N ILE A 146 -13.52 18.97 -9.05
CA ILE A 146 -14.86 19.26 -8.54
C ILE A 146 -15.86 18.18 -8.94
N ASN A 147 -15.85 17.73 -10.20
CA ASN A 147 -16.77 16.68 -10.67
C ASN A 147 -16.56 15.36 -9.90
N VAL A 148 -15.30 14.99 -9.63
CA VAL A 148 -14.99 13.79 -8.85
C VAL A 148 -15.49 13.95 -7.41
N TYR A 149 -15.20 15.06 -6.75
CA TYR A 149 -15.64 15.28 -5.36
C TYR A 149 -17.17 15.28 -5.25
N GLN A 150 -17.86 15.95 -6.17
CA GLN A 150 -19.34 15.93 -6.24
C GLN A 150 -19.90 14.52 -6.36
N SER A 151 -19.29 13.67 -7.21
CA SER A 151 -19.75 12.29 -7.38
C SER A 151 -19.66 11.45 -6.09
N LEU A 152 -18.80 11.85 -5.15
CA LEU A 152 -18.51 11.12 -3.91
C LEU A 152 -19.21 11.70 -2.67
N THR A 153 -19.88 12.86 -2.76
CA THR A 153 -20.57 13.46 -1.60
C THR A 153 -21.71 12.59 -1.06
N ASN A 154 -22.30 11.74 -1.90
CA ASN A 154 -23.36 10.80 -1.51
C ASN A 154 -22.84 9.38 -1.26
N SER A 155 -21.53 9.21 -1.04
CA SER A 155 -20.94 7.91 -0.71
C SER A 155 -21.53 7.34 0.58
N ILE A 156 -21.75 6.02 0.62
CA ILE A 156 -22.22 5.29 1.80
C ILE A 156 -21.20 5.40 2.95
N SER A 157 -19.92 5.50 2.62
CA SER A 157 -18.88 5.72 3.62
C SER A 157 -18.90 7.19 4.05
N SER A 158 -19.27 7.43 5.31
CA SER A 158 -19.30 8.76 5.91
C SER A 158 -17.94 9.46 5.86
N SER A 159 -16.84 8.70 5.98
CA SER A 159 -15.48 9.23 5.84
C SER A 159 -15.19 9.76 4.43
N ILE A 160 -15.63 9.03 3.40
CA ILE A 160 -15.48 9.45 2.00
C ILE A 160 -16.38 10.65 1.73
N SER A 161 -17.66 10.56 2.08
CA SER A 161 -18.63 11.65 1.89
C SER A 161 -18.15 12.95 2.57
N GLY A 162 -17.77 12.88 3.84
CA GLY A 162 -17.28 14.04 4.60
C GLY A 162 -16.02 14.65 4.00
N ARG A 163 -15.02 13.82 3.63
CA ARG A 163 -13.79 14.30 2.98
C ARG A 163 -14.07 14.91 1.61
N SER A 164 -14.94 14.31 0.80
CA SER A 164 -15.31 14.83 -0.51
C SER A 164 -16.10 16.14 -0.42
N ILE A 165 -16.95 16.32 0.60
CA ILE A 165 -17.63 17.59 0.86
C ILE A 165 -16.60 18.69 1.19
N ALA A 166 -15.65 18.42 2.08
CA ALA A 166 -14.61 19.38 2.45
C ALA A 166 -13.73 19.77 1.25
N LEU A 167 -13.31 18.79 0.45
CA LEU A 167 -12.52 19.04 -0.77
C LEU A 167 -13.34 19.82 -1.81
N LEU A 168 -14.63 19.50 -1.98
CA LEU A 168 -15.52 20.21 -2.88
C LEU A 168 -15.73 21.68 -2.47
N GLU A 169 -15.86 21.94 -1.18
CA GLU A 169 -15.99 23.29 -0.64
C GLU A 169 -14.69 24.07 -0.87
N SER A 170 -13.55 23.48 -0.55
CA SER A 170 -12.21 24.05 -0.79
C SER A 170 -12.00 24.41 -2.27
N ALA A 171 -12.24 23.47 -3.18
CA ALA A 171 -12.00 23.65 -4.62
C ALA A 171 -12.91 24.72 -5.28
N LYS A 172 -14.03 25.08 -4.63
CA LYS A 172 -14.94 26.13 -5.10
C LYS A 172 -14.55 27.52 -4.61
N VAL A 173 -13.72 27.59 -3.57
CA VAL A 173 -13.20 28.84 -3.03
C VAL A 173 -11.87 29.11 -3.73
N ASP A 174 -11.70 30.34 -4.23
CA ASP A 174 -10.41 30.77 -4.77
C ASP A 174 -9.46 30.99 -3.58
N LEU A 175 -8.65 29.98 -3.27
CA LEU A 175 -7.69 29.98 -2.19
C LEU A 175 -6.31 30.26 -2.77
N ASP A 176 -5.59 31.20 -2.15
CA ASP A 176 -4.17 31.41 -2.47
C ASP A 176 -3.40 30.08 -2.31
N PRO A 177 -2.42 29.78 -3.20
CA PRO A 177 -1.68 28.53 -3.15
C PRO A 177 -1.01 28.35 -1.78
N LEU A 178 -1.07 27.12 -1.25
CA LEU A 178 -0.39 26.79 0.01
C LEU A 178 1.10 27.14 -0.10
N PRO A 179 1.69 27.76 0.94
CA PRO A 179 3.13 28.00 0.95
C PRO A 179 3.87 26.68 0.76
N SER A 180 4.92 26.71 -0.07
CA SER A 180 5.75 25.53 -0.32
C SER A 180 6.21 24.90 1.00
N ARG A 181 6.21 23.57 1.07
CA ARG A 181 6.71 22.85 2.23
C ARG A 181 8.13 23.32 2.55
N PRO A 182 8.47 23.63 3.81
CA PRO A 182 9.83 24.00 4.16
C PRO A 182 10.77 22.85 3.77
N GLU A 183 11.87 23.20 3.09
CA GLU A 183 12.85 22.20 2.65
C GLU A 183 13.34 21.39 3.86
N PRO A 184 13.46 20.05 3.73
CA PRO A 184 14.06 19.24 4.77
C PRO A 184 15.47 19.75 5.04
N VAL A 185 15.73 20.13 6.30
CA VAL A 185 17.04 20.59 6.74
C VAL A 185 18.06 19.49 6.41
N LYS A 186 19.00 19.78 5.50
CA LYS A 186 20.17 18.93 5.26
C LYS A 186 21.02 19.02 6.53
N GLU A 187 20.94 18.02 7.39
CA GLU A 187 21.88 17.88 8.50
C GLU A 187 23.28 17.66 7.90
N GLU A 188 24.07 18.73 7.86
CA GLU A 188 25.49 18.67 7.54
C GLU A 188 26.20 17.91 8.67
N PRO A 189 26.98 16.85 8.38
CA PRO A 189 27.59 16.03 9.42
C PRO A 189 28.50 16.90 10.28
N GLU A 190 28.13 17.04 11.55
CA GLU A 190 28.88 17.81 12.53
C GLU A 190 30.30 17.22 12.63
N LYS A 191 31.30 17.98 12.18
CA LYS A 191 32.71 17.59 12.38
C LYS A 191 32.96 17.50 13.88
N PRO A 192 33.64 16.43 14.38
CA PRO A 192 33.92 16.30 15.79
C PRO A 192 34.88 17.42 16.23
N ASN A 193 34.35 18.41 16.93
CA ASN A 193 35.16 19.51 17.47
C ASN A 193 35.92 19.00 18.70
N THR A 194 37.23 19.01 18.59
CA THR A 194 38.15 18.62 19.65
C THR A 194 38.38 19.82 20.58
N SER A 195 38.13 19.61 21.87
CA SER A 195 38.75 20.33 23.01
C SER A 195 38.27 21.76 23.33
N LYS A 196 37.61 21.94 24.48
CA LYS A 196 38.19 22.47 25.74
C LYS A 196 37.13 22.95 26.74
N GLY A 197 37.32 22.57 28.01
CA GLY A 197 37.01 23.40 29.17
C GLY A 197 35.55 23.49 29.61
N ILE A 198 35.17 22.66 30.58
CA ILE A 198 33.94 22.85 31.37
C ILE A 198 34.22 23.96 32.38
N GLU A 199 33.58 25.12 32.23
CA GLU A 199 33.44 26.11 33.29
C GLU A 199 31.98 26.06 33.76
N LEU A 200 31.80 25.54 34.97
CA LEU A 200 30.51 25.41 35.65
C LEU A 200 30.19 26.77 36.32
N GLU A 201 29.24 27.53 35.79
CA GLU A 201 28.53 28.56 36.58
C GLU A 201 27.10 28.10 36.85
N THR A 202 26.90 27.52 38.04
CA THR A 202 25.58 27.25 38.60
C THR A 202 25.09 28.48 39.36
N ASN A 203 24.14 29.21 38.78
CA ASN A 203 23.42 30.28 39.49
C ASN A 203 22.02 29.77 39.87
N ILE A 204 21.85 29.38 41.13
CA ILE A 204 20.56 28.96 41.72
C ILE A 204 20.18 30.02 42.77
N PRO A 205 19.01 30.69 42.67
CA PRO A 205 18.55 31.58 43.73
C PRO A 205 17.99 30.79 44.93
N SER A 206 18.41 31.20 46.14
CA SER A 206 18.05 30.63 47.44
C SER A 206 16.58 30.83 47.84
N PRO A 207 16.03 29.91 48.66
CA PRO A 207 14.94 30.25 49.58
C PRO A 207 15.29 29.99 51.05
N LEU A 208 15.07 31.05 51.85
CA LEU A 208 14.55 31.13 53.22
C LEU A 208 15.39 30.58 54.40
N ASP A 209 15.73 31.51 55.29
CA ASP A 209 16.43 31.36 56.58
C ASP A 209 15.72 30.42 57.58
N PRO A 210 16.47 29.61 58.37
CA PRO A 210 15.94 28.89 59.52
C PRO A 210 16.06 29.70 60.82
N GLU A 211 14.99 29.64 61.61
CA GLU A 211 14.88 30.20 62.96
C GLU A 211 15.98 29.72 63.92
N ALA A 212 16.29 30.63 64.84
CA ALA A 212 17.25 30.51 65.91
C ALA A 212 16.94 29.39 66.91
N LEU A 213 18.01 28.69 67.29
CA LEU A 213 18.18 28.05 68.59
C LEU A 213 17.89 29.05 69.73
N ASP A 214 17.02 28.70 70.69
CA ASP A 214 17.38 28.89 72.10
C ASP A 214 16.56 28.03 73.10
N ASN A 215 17.29 27.43 74.06
CA ASN A 215 16.91 26.92 75.40
C ASN A 215 15.81 25.83 75.50
N LYS A 216 16.00 24.67 76.15
CA LYS A 216 16.75 24.33 77.37
C LYS A 216 16.82 22.80 77.55
#